data_AF-A0A1S9CMD7-F1
#
_entry.id   AF-A0A1S9CMD7-F1
#
_cell.length_a   1.000
_cell.length_b   1.000
_cell.length_c   1.000
_cell.angle_alpha   90.00
_cell.angle_beta   90.00
_cell.angle_gamma   90.00
#
_symmetry.space_group_name_H-M   'P 1'
#
loop_
_entity.id
_entity.type
_entity.pdbx_description
1 polymer ?
#
loop_
_entity_poly.entity_id
_entity_poly.type
_entity_poly.pdbx_seq_one_letter_code
_entity_poly.pdbx_strand_id
1 'polypeptide(L)'
;MPINTSSLLTSYNLEWEVSIQNTSEDMVLDIQFISMFSQNLIYYLTIFRERGQLSFKDLPPAIELGNLYPEEIITMKFKLQKYIPLNELPFELNFDTKKDN
;
A
#
# COMPACT_ATOMS: atom_id res chain seq x y z
N MET A 1 -6.89 19.83 -3.27
CA MET A 1 -5.73 19.74 -4.17
C MET A 1 -5.72 18.35 -4.79
N PRO A 2 -5.34 18.17 -6.07
CA PRO A 2 -5.24 16.84 -6.66
C PRO A 2 -4.06 16.09 -6.03
N ILE A 3 -4.30 14.86 -5.56
CA ILE A 3 -3.27 13.94 -5.08
C ILE A 3 -2.54 13.43 -6.32
N ASN A 4 -1.28 13.82 -6.52
CA ASN A 4 -0.44 13.32 -7.60
C ASN A 4 0.29 12.06 -7.10
N THR A 5 -0.27 10.88 -7.40
CA THR A 5 0.40 9.60 -7.17
C THR A 5 1.36 9.30 -8.33
N SER A 6 2.67 9.32 -8.07
CA SER A 6 3.68 8.77 -9.00
C SER A 6 3.98 7.32 -8.63
N SER A 7 3.45 6.37 -9.41
CA SER A 7 3.79 4.95 -9.28
C SER A 7 4.88 4.57 -10.29
N LEU A 8 6.07 4.19 -9.82
CA LEU A 8 7.10 3.57 -10.66
C LEU A 8 6.83 2.05 -10.71
N LEU A 9 6.42 1.53 -11.87
CA LEU A 9 6.05 0.12 -12.03
C LEU A 9 7.24 -0.68 -12.59
N THR A 10 7.76 -1.61 -11.79
CA THR A 10 8.75 -2.59 -12.25
C THR A 10 8.11 -3.97 -12.20
N SER A 11 7.76 -4.54 -13.35
CA SER A 11 7.14 -5.86 -13.45
C SER A 11 8.17 -6.93 -13.81
N TYR A 12 8.56 -7.75 -12.84
CA TYR A 12 9.18 -9.06 -13.10
C TYR A 12 8.34 -10.12 -12.38
N ASN A 13 7.98 -11.20 -13.09
CA ASN A 13 7.49 -12.47 -12.56
C ASN A 13 6.71 -12.41 -11.22
N LEU A 14 5.38 -12.32 -11.29
CA LEU A 14 4.47 -12.49 -10.14
C LEU A 14 4.70 -11.52 -8.96
N GLU A 15 5.58 -10.54 -9.08
CA GLU A 15 5.85 -9.57 -8.03
C GLU A 15 5.42 -8.16 -8.47
N TRP A 16 4.75 -7.45 -7.57
CA TRP A 16 4.38 -6.05 -7.74
C TRP A 16 4.90 -5.22 -6.61
N GLU A 17 5.24 -3.98 -6.92
CA GLU A 17 5.61 -2.96 -5.95
C GLU A 17 4.72 -1.74 -6.13
N VAL A 18 4.13 -1.27 -5.03
CA VAL A 18 3.31 -0.06 -4.98
C VAL A 18 3.84 0.84 -3.88
N SER A 19 4.21 2.07 -4.23
CA SER A 19 4.66 3.07 -3.26
C SER A 19 3.61 4.16 -3.10
N ILE A 20 3.31 4.49 -1.85
CA ILE A 20 2.37 5.53 -1.44
C ILE A 20 3.21 6.60 -0.71
N GLN A 21 3.20 7.83 -1.22
CA GLN A 21 3.85 8.96 -0.59
C GLN A 21 2.80 9.95 -0.10
N ASN A 22 2.93 10.41 1.14
CA ASN A 22 2.15 11.55 1.60
C ASN A 22 2.78 12.84 1.06
N THR A 23 2.11 13.47 0.10
CA THR A 23 2.56 14.71 -0.52
C THR A 23 1.95 15.96 0.13
N SER A 24 1.23 15.83 1.24
CA SER A 24 0.74 16.98 2.00
C SER A 24 1.86 17.57 2.86
N GLU A 25 1.77 18.87 3.14
CA GLU A 25 2.78 19.59 3.94
C GLU A 25 2.51 19.51 5.45
N ASP A 26 1.24 19.39 5.84
CA ASP A 26 0.78 19.56 7.21
C ASP A 26 -0.26 18.52 7.68
N MET A 27 -0.50 17.47 6.89
CA MET A 27 -1.49 16.45 7.24
C MET A 27 -0.86 15.09 7.46
N VAL A 28 -1.38 14.38 8.46
CA VAL A 28 -1.07 12.97 8.68
C VAL A 28 -2.18 12.15 8.03
N LEU A 29 -1.80 11.23 7.15
CA LEU A 29 -2.73 10.30 6.51
C LEU A 29 -2.74 8.99 7.30
N ASP A 30 -3.89 8.59 7.83
CA ASP A 30 -4.06 7.25 8.35
C ASP A 30 -4.49 6.33 7.19
N ILE A 31 -3.70 5.31 6.90
CA ILE A 31 -3.85 4.53 5.69
C ILE A 31 -4.17 3.08 6.05
N GLN A 32 -5.24 2.57 5.43
CA GLN A 32 -5.64 1.18 5.53
C GLN A 32 -5.61 0.52 4.16
N PHE A 33 -5.02 -0.66 4.09
CA PHE A 33 -5.05 -1.53 2.91
C PHE A 33 -6.20 -2.52 3.02
N ILE A 34 -7.18 -2.41 2.13
CA ILE A 34 -8.32 -3.33 2.07
C ILE A 34 -8.00 -4.47 1.12
N SER A 35 -7.73 -5.65 1.68
CA SER A 35 -7.28 -6.83 0.94
C SER A 35 -8.40 -7.81 0.60
N MET A 36 -9.62 -7.60 1.11
CA MET A 36 -10.72 -8.58 1.05
C MET A 36 -11.03 -9.09 -0.37
N PHE A 37 -10.75 -8.29 -1.40
CA PHE A 37 -10.98 -8.66 -2.80
C PHE A 37 -9.80 -9.39 -3.45
N SER A 38 -8.61 -9.32 -2.85
CA SER A 38 -7.35 -9.86 -3.38
C SER A 38 -6.69 -10.94 -2.51
N GLN A 39 -7.31 -11.35 -1.39
CA GLN A 39 -6.78 -12.38 -0.48
C GLN A 39 -6.36 -13.68 -1.20
N ASN A 40 -7.14 -14.13 -2.18
CA ASN A 40 -6.86 -15.35 -2.93
C ASN A 40 -5.81 -15.18 -4.04
N LEU A 41 -5.39 -13.95 -4.30
CA LEU A 41 -4.50 -13.60 -5.41
C LEU A 41 -3.07 -13.31 -4.92
N ILE A 42 -2.95 -12.79 -3.70
CA ILE A 42 -1.68 -12.43 -3.07
C ILE A 42 -1.27 -13.58 -2.15
N TYR A 43 -0.11 -14.19 -2.41
CA TYR A 43 0.49 -15.22 -1.57
C TYR A 43 1.37 -14.62 -0.46
N TYR A 44 1.94 -13.44 -0.70
CA TYR A 44 2.77 -12.76 0.29
C TYR A 44 2.70 -11.26 0.11
N LEU A 45 2.55 -10.52 1.20
CA LEU A 45 2.62 -9.06 1.22
C LEU A 45 3.71 -8.64 2.19
N THR A 46 4.59 -7.75 1.75
CA THR A 46 5.53 -7.04 2.64
C THR A 46 5.28 -5.54 2.53
N ILE A 47 5.13 -4.87 3.67
CA ILE A 47 4.96 -3.43 3.76
C ILE A 47 6.23 -2.87 4.38
N PHE A 48 6.94 -2.02 3.65
CA PHE A 48 8.13 -1.30 4.09
C PHE A 48 7.76 0.12 4.45
N ARG A 49 8.33 0.59 5.56
CA ARG A 49 8.23 1.95 6.08
C ARG A 49 9.64 2.43 6.42
N GLU A 50 9.82 3.72 6.62
CA GLU A 50 11.12 4.27 7.05
C GLU A 50 11.66 3.61 8.32
N ARG A 51 10.76 3.28 9.27
CA ARG A 51 11.11 2.75 10.59
C ARG A 51 10.87 1.24 10.77
N GLY A 52 10.66 0.50 9.68
CA GLY A 52 10.52 -0.96 9.78
C GLY A 52 9.73 -1.60 8.65
N GLN A 53 9.39 -2.88 8.83
CA GLN A 53 8.58 -3.62 7.88
C GLN A 53 7.59 -4.56 8.56
N LEU A 54 6.46 -4.80 7.89
CA LEU A 54 5.48 -5.81 8.25
C LEU A 54 5.39 -6.83 7.11
N SER A 55 5.11 -8.09 7.42
CA SER A 55 5.00 -9.13 6.39
C SER A 55 3.88 -10.12 6.71
N PHE A 56 3.14 -10.50 5.68
CA PHE A 56 1.93 -11.31 5.78
C PHE A 56 1.99 -12.44 4.73
N LYS A 57 1.87 -13.68 5.19
CA LYS A 57 1.62 -14.86 4.32
C LYS A 57 0.12 -15.03 4.08
N ASP A 58 -0.66 -14.86 5.13
CA ASP A 58 -2.13 -14.85 5.08
C ASP A 58 -2.60 -13.41 5.28
N LEU A 59 -3.24 -12.83 4.27
CA LEU A 59 -3.68 -11.44 4.35
C LEU A 59 -5.00 -11.33 5.13
N PRO A 60 -5.04 -10.57 6.24
CA PRO A 60 -6.30 -10.25 6.90
C PRO A 60 -7.14 -9.32 5.99
N PRO A 61 -8.48 -9.29 6.15
CA PRO A 61 -9.37 -8.54 5.25
C PRO A 61 -9.02 -7.06 5.09
N ALA A 62 -8.46 -6.46 6.14
CA ALA A 62 -7.90 -5.13 6.15
C ALA A 62 -6.59 -5.13 6.95
N ILE A 63 -5.62 -4.32 6.53
CA ILE A 63 -4.34 -4.12 7.19
C ILE A 63 -4.16 -2.63 7.46
N GLU A 64 -3.97 -2.26 8.72
CA GLU A 64 -3.55 -0.92 9.09
C GLU A 64 -2.10 -0.72 8.62
N LEU A 65 -1.89 0.18 7.67
CA LEU A 65 -0.55 0.63 7.30
C LEU A 65 -0.06 1.70 8.30
N GLY A 66 -1.02 2.37 8.95
CA GLY A 66 -0.85 3.36 10.01
C GLY A 66 -0.65 4.77 9.47
N ASN A 67 -0.33 5.69 10.38
CA ASN A 67 -0.08 7.09 10.07
C ASN A 67 1.13 7.26 9.14
N LEU A 68 0.93 8.00 8.05
CA LEU A 68 1.95 8.47 7.12
C LEU A 68 2.10 9.98 7.28
N TYR A 69 3.22 10.42 7.84
CA TYR A 69 3.54 11.84 8.04
C TYR A 69 3.87 12.53 6.71
N PRO A 70 3.87 13.88 6.65
CA PRO A 70 4.34 14.63 5.48
C PRO A 70 5.68 14.08 4.95
N GLU A 71 5.77 13.96 3.62
CA GLU A 71 6.93 13.47 2.87
C GLU A 71 7.29 11.98 3.05
N GLU A 72 6.72 11.28 4.04
CA GLU A 72 6.99 9.87 4.27
C GLU A 72 6.43 8.98 3.13
N ILE A 73 7.11 7.85 2.90
CA ILE A 73 6.77 6.85 1.89
C ILE A 73 6.52 5.49 2.55
N ILE A 74 5.46 4.81 2.12
CA ILE A 74 5.22 3.39 2.37
C ILE A 74 5.36 2.65 1.05
N THR A 75 6.09 1.53 1.05
CA THR A 75 6.23 0.66 -0.12
C THR A 75 5.65 -0.71 0.20
N MET A 76 4.70 -1.16 -0.62
CA MET A 76 4.08 -2.48 -0.54
C MET A 76 4.62 -3.38 -1.65
N LYS A 77 5.18 -4.52 -1.28
CA LYS A 77 5.60 -5.58 -2.19
C LYS A 77 4.65 -6.76 -2.12
N PHE A 78 4.02 -7.07 -3.23
CA PHE A 78 3.09 -8.18 -3.40
C PHE A 78 3.81 -9.31 -4.13
N LYS A 79 3.67 -10.54 -3.65
CA LYS A 79 3.93 -11.76 -4.41
C LYS A 79 2.60 -12.42 -4.72
N LEU A 80 2.31 -12.59 -6.00
CA LEU A 80 1.05 -13.10 -6.50
C LEU A 80 1.11 -14.60 -6.78
N GLN A 81 -0.03 -15.27 -6.67
CA GLN A 81 -0.18 -16.68 -7.03
C GLN A 81 -0.16 -16.90 -8.55
N LYS A 82 -0.60 -15.89 -9.32
CA LYS A 82 -0.62 -15.89 -10.78
C LYS A 82 -0.36 -14.48 -11.29
N TYR A 83 0.05 -14.37 -12.56
CA TYR A 83 0.26 -13.05 -13.16
C TYR A 83 -1.09 -12.34 -13.27
N ILE A 84 -1.16 -11.14 -12.71
CA ILE A 84 -2.31 -10.24 -12.78
C ILE A 84 -1.72 -8.84 -13.01
N PRO A 85 -2.10 -8.13 -14.08
CA PRO A 85 -1.79 -6.72 -14.26
C PRO A 85 -2.20 -5.90 -13.02
N LEU A 86 -1.41 -4.90 -12.60
CA LEU A 86 -1.71 -4.14 -11.38
C LEU A 86 -3.06 -3.43 -11.42
N ASN A 87 -3.42 -2.89 -12.58
CA ASN A 87 -4.72 -2.26 -12.81
C ASN A 87 -5.90 -3.24 -12.70
N GLU A 88 -5.62 -4.54 -12.71
CA GLU A 88 -6.59 -5.63 -12.51
C GLU A 88 -6.48 -6.27 -11.12
N LEU A 89 -5.50 -5.89 -10.29
CA LEU A 89 -5.38 -6.38 -8.92
C LEU A 89 -6.43 -5.65 -8.06
N PRO A 90 -7.45 -6.37 -7.55
CA PRO A 90 -8.53 -5.74 -6.80
C PRO A 90 -8.06 -5.43 -5.37
N PHE A 91 -7.58 -4.22 -5.15
CA PHE A 91 -7.31 -3.69 -3.82
C PHE A 91 -7.81 -2.26 -3.71
N GLU A 92 -8.04 -1.83 -2.49
CA GLU A 92 -8.47 -0.48 -2.17
C GLU A 92 -7.60 0.07 -1.05
N LEU A 93 -7.30 1.37 -1.14
CA LEU A 93 -6.64 2.13 -0.10
C LEU A 93 -7.64 3.11 0.47
N ASN A 94 -7.88 3.00 1.76
CA ASN A 94 -8.68 3.97 2.49
C ASN A 94 -7.74 4.96 3.18
N PHE A 95 -8.07 6.24 3.07
CA PHE A 95 -7.31 7.35 3.66
C PHE A 95 -8.23 8.12 4.60
N ASP A 96 -7.90 8.15 5.88
CA ASP A 96 -8.50 9.08 6.83
C ASP A 96 -7.50 10.21 7.12
N THR A 97 -7.99 11.44 7.18
CA THR A 97 -7.13 12.61 7.42
C THR A 97 -7.22 13.01 8.88
N LYS A 98 -6.10 12.99 9.58
CA LYS A 98 -6.00 13.57 10.92
C LYS A 98 -5.29 14.91 10.81
N LYS A 99 -5.95 15.99 11.25
CA LYS A 99 -5.24 17.25 11.55
C LYS A 99 -4.43 17.01 12.82
N ASP A 100 -3.13 17.27 12.77
CA ASP A 100 -2.34 17.40 13.99
C ASP A 100 -2.92 18.59 14.77
N ASN A 101 -3.43 18.32 15.97
CA ASN A 101 -3.92 19.35 16.90
C ASN A 101 -2.76 20.01 17.64
#